data_AF-A0A934MHL5-F1
#
_entry.id   AF-A0A934MHL5-F1
#
_cell.length_a   1.000
_cell.length_b   1.000
_cell.length_c   1.000
_cell.angle_alpha   90.00
_cell.angle_beta   90.00
_cell.angle_gamma   90.00
#
_symmetry.space_group_name_H-M   'P 1'
#
loop_
_entity.id
_entity.type
_entity.pdbx_description
1 polymer ?
#
loop_
_entity_poly.entity_id
_entity_poly.type
_entity_poly.pdbx_seq_one_letter_code
_entity_poly.pdbx_strand_id
1 'polypeptide(L)'
;MKGLDTPMVNPLRRAVTGFLLARDAFRAAHGAPAQPAQPLVERRRPKPPDPQSLSPIPTQRLFGIEVANLDLTRTVERIIAWSSTVPARTVITANLDHVMKLETDEAFQRAYAEADLVTADGMPFIWVSRREGTPLVERVAGSDLILPVAGEAARAGRSIFLFGSTLERLETAAAGLRRDFPGLEIKGIYAPPFGFERDAELQRELVRLFRTVRPDIIFVALGAPKQEIWSNAMAKAVRHGVFLNIGGGLDFLSGDVRRAPTAMQKTGLEWLWRAGTEPRRLGPRYARILARLPGLYRMHRRDRIAHEKAAEAAALDAIAEEADRSGTTG
;
A
#
# COMPACT_ATOMS: atom_id res chain seq x y z
N MET A 1 -41.79 -34.00 16.93
CA MET A 1 -41.59 -34.47 15.55
C MET A 1 -41.41 -33.25 14.66
N LYS A 2 -40.21 -33.13 14.04
CA LYS A 2 -39.84 -32.52 12.75
C LYS A 2 -40.56 -31.21 12.34
N GLY A 3 -39.92 -30.05 12.20
CA GLY A 3 -38.53 -29.75 11.82
C GLY A 3 -38.34 -29.89 10.31
N LEU A 4 -38.07 -28.77 9.63
CA LEU A 4 -37.39 -28.57 8.33
C LEU A 4 -37.62 -27.09 7.94
N ASP A 5 -36.85 -26.16 8.48
CA ASP A 5 -35.54 -25.71 7.97
C ASP A 5 -35.55 -25.42 6.47
N THR A 6 -35.96 -24.20 6.14
CA THR A 6 -35.62 -23.56 4.86
C THR A 6 -34.11 -23.29 4.86
N PRO A 7 -33.31 -23.86 3.95
CA PRO A 7 -31.88 -23.57 3.92
C PRO A 7 -31.69 -22.14 3.42
N MET A 8 -31.21 -21.27 4.31
CA MET A 8 -30.73 -19.94 3.97
C MET A 8 -29.51 -20.12 3.05
N VAL A 9 -29.73 -20.02 1.74
CA VAL A 9 -28.68 -20.16 0.74
C VAL A 9 -27.67 -19.03 0.92
N ASN A 10 -26.46 -19.40 1.32
CA ASN A 10 -25.33 -18.51 1.57
C ASN A 10 -25.08 -17.55 0.36
N PRO A 11 -25.06 -16.21 0.56
CA PRO A 11 -24.76 -15.22 -0.46
C PRO A 11 -23.44 -15.47 -1.22
N LEU A 12 -22.52 -16.24 -0.64
CA LEU A 12 -21.21 -16.54 -1.23
C LEU A 12 -21.17 -17.84 -2.03
N ARG A 13 -22.17 -18.72 -1.91
CA ARG A 13 -22.43 -19.73 -2.96
C ARG A 13 -22.77 -19.04 -4.28
N ARG A 14 -23.39 -17.85 -4.25
CA ARG A 14 -23.55 -16.97 -5.42
C ARG A 14 -22.27 -16.23 -5.83
N ALA A 15 -21.31 -15.99 -4.95
CA ALA A 15 -20.04 -15.33 -5.28
C ALA A 15 -18.97 -16.28 -5.85
N VAL A 16 -18.88 -17.52 -5.35
CA VAL A 16 -18.01 -18.57 -5.91
C VAL A 16 -18.60 -19.12 -7.22
N THR A 17 -19.92 -19.30 -7.29
CA THR A 17 -20.61 -19.53 -8.58
C THR A 17 -20.53 -18.27 -9.46
N GLY A 18 -20.46 -17.08 -8.87
CA GLY A 18 -20.20 -15.81 -9.53
C GLY A 18 -18.81 -15.70 -10.15
N PHE A 19 -17.80 -16.42 -9.65
CA PHE A 19 -16.48 -16.51 -10.27
C PHE A 19 -16.47 -17.45 -11.50
N LEU A 20 -17.20 -18.56 -11.44
CA LEU A 20 -17.39 -19.45 -12.61
C LEU A 20 -18.32 -18.81 -13.65
N LEU A 21 -19.37 -18.11 -13.23
CA LEU A 21 -20.25 -17.33 -14.09
C LEU A 21 -19.59 -16.05 -14.61
N ALA A 22 -18.68 -15.41 -13.87
CA ALA A 22 -17.90 -14.28 -14.40
C ALA A 22 -16.89 -14.76 -15.45
N ARG A 23 -16.31 -15.95 -15.28
CA ARG A 23 -15.47 -16.59 -16.30
C ARG A 23 -16.27 -16.90 -17.59
N ASP A 24 -17.50 -17.37 -17.45
CA ASP A 24 -18.31 -17.81 -18.59
C ASP A 24 -19.14 -16.66 -19.23
N ALA A 25 -19.59 -15.67 -18.44
CA ALA A 25 -20.20 -14.42 -18.92
C ALA A 25 -19.17 -13.48 -19.56
N PHE A 26 -17.91 -13.48 -19.11
CA PHE A 26 -16.79 -12.83 -19.80
C PHE A 26 -16.58 -13.43 -21.19
N ARG A 27 -16.66 -14.77 -21.34
CA ARG A 27 -16.61 -15.45 -22.64
C ARG A 27 -17.86 -15.23 -23.51
N ALA A 28 -19.04 -15.12 -22.91
CA ALA A 28 -20.30 -14.93 -23.64
C ALA A 28 -20.54 -13.48 -24.09
N ALA A 29 -20.08 -12.48 -23.33
CA ALA A 29 -20.22 -11.06 -23.68
C ALA A 29 -19.13 -10.55 -24.65
N HIS A 30 -18.01 -11.27 -24.80
CA HIS A 30 -16.85 -10.87 -25.62
C HIS A 30 -16.56 -11.92 -26.70
N GLY A 31 -17.59 -12.25 -27.49
CA GLY A 31 -17.62 -13.34 -28.47
C GLY A 31 -16.31 -13.71 -29.16
N ALA A 32 -16.06 -15.03 -29.23
CA ALA A 32 -14.95 -15.72 -29.88
C ALA A 32 -13.54 -15.32 -29.40
N PRO A 33 -12.58 -16.27 -29.36
CA PRO A 33 -11.19 -15.92 -29.08
C PRO A 33 -10.77 -14.84 -30.08
N ALA A 34 -10.15 -13.77 -29.57
CA ALA A 34 -9.36 -12.87 -30.40
C ALA A 34 -8.51 -13.75 -31.33
N GLN A 35 -8.51 -13.45 -32.63
CA GLN A 35 -7.63 -14.10 -33.60
C GLN A 35 -6.26 -14.29 -32.95
N PRO A 36 -5.62 -15.46 -33.09
CA PRO A 36 -4.31 -15.67 -32.51
C PRO A 36 -3.44 -14.50 -32.93
N ALA A 37 -3.04 -13.69 -31.95
CA ALA A 37 -2.11 -12.60 -32.20
C ALA A 37 -0.95 -13.24 -32.97
N GLN A 38 -0.63 -12.67 -34.15
CA GLN A 38 0.59 -13.04 -34.87
C GLN A 38 1.70 -13.18 -33.83
N PRO A 39 2.51 -14.26 -33.85
CA PRO A 39 3.48 -14.50 -32.80
C PRO A 39 4.37 -13.26 -32.71
N LEU A 40 4.06 -12.39 -31.75
CA LEU A 40 4.90 -11.30 -31.34
C LEU A 40 6.14 -12.03 -30.87
N VAL A 41 7.21 -11.93 -31.66
CA VAL A 41 8.56 -12.34 -31.31
C VAL A 41 8.66 -12.21 -29.81
N GLU A 42 8.80 -13.35 -29.12
CA GLU A 42 8.72 -13.45 -27.67
C GLU A 42 9.84 -12.59 -27.10
N ARG A 43 9.59 -11.28 -26.98
CA ARG A 43 10.55 -10.32 -26.48
C ARG A 43 10.72 -10.76 -25.03
N ARG A 44 11.85 -11.40 -24.75
CA ARG A 44 12.22 -11.85 -23.41
C ARG A 44 11.89 -10.72 -22.44
N ARG A 45 10.86 -10.92 -21.62
CA ARG A 45 10.48 -9.94 -20.62
C ARG A 45 11.66 -9.79 -19.67
N PRO A 46 12.09 -8.56 -19.37
CA PRO A 46 13.18 -8.36 -18.42
C PRO A 46 12.80 -8.99 -17.08
N LYS A 47 13.73 -9.76 -16.51
CA LYS A 47 13.56 -10.37 -15.19
C LYS A 47 13.36 -9.25 -14.16
N PRO A 48 12.44 -9.41 -13.17
CA PRO A 48 12.37 -8.52 -12.02
C PRO A 48 13.75 -8.34 -11.37
N PRO A 49 14.03 -7.18 -10.73
CA PRO A 49 15.28 -6.99 -10.00
C PRO A 49 15.45 -8.11 -8.96
N ASP A 50 16.68 -8.58 -8.77
CA ASP A 50 16.95 -9.61 -7.76
C ASP A 50 16.75 -9.01 -6.35
N PRO A 51 15.79 -9.53 -5.55
CA PRO A 51 15.54 -9.07 -4.19
C PRO A 51 16.77 -9.11 -3.28
N GLN A 52 17.68 -10.07 -3.50
CA GLN A 52 18.92 -10.22 -2.71
C GLN A 52 20.00 -9.19 -3.10
N SER A 53 19.88 -8.59 -4.28
CA SER A 53 20.77 -7.50 -4.72
C SER A 53 20.33 -6.11 -4.23
N LEU A 54 19.18 -6.01 -3.57
CA LEU A 54 18.68 -4.73 -3.08
C LEU A 54 19.40 -4.34 -1.81
N SER A 55 19.92 -3.12 -1.78
CA SER A 55 20.50 -2.54 -0.58
C SER A 55 19.49 -2.50 0.57
N PRO A 56 19.94 -2.44 1.83
CA PRO A 56 19.07 -2.11 2.95
C PRO A 56 18.26 -0.85 2.66
N ILE A 57 17.03 -0.78 3.19
CA ILE A 57 16.18 0.42 3.03
C ILE A 57 16.73 1.45 4.02
N PRO A 58 17.30 2.58 3.56
CA PRO A 58 17.63 3.66 4.47
C PRO A 58 16.32 4.18 5.07
N THR A 59 16.24 4.27 6.39
CA THR A 59 15.09 4.83 7.09
C THR A 59 15.49 6.06 7.90
N GLN A 60 14.50 6.87 8.20
CA GLN A 60 14.61 8.01 9.10
C GLN A 60 13.41 8.03 10.02
N ARG A 61 13.66 8.19 11.31
CA ARG A 61 12.59 8.30 12.30
C ARG A 61 11.97 9.70 12.29
N LEU A 62 10.73 9.80 11.83
CA LEU A 62 9.98 11.06 11.74
C LEU A 62 8.61 10.87 12.40
N PHE A 63 8.22 11.81 13.26
CA PHE A 63 6.96 11.74 14.02
C PHE A 63 6.70 10.38 14.72
N GLY A 64 7.76 9.78 15.28
CA GLY A 64 7.66 8.52 16.01
C GLY A 64 7.66 7.25 15.15
N ILE A 65 7.61 7.38 13.81
CA ILE A 65 7.63 6.26 12.87
C ILE A 65 8.91 6.20 12.04
N GLU A 66 9.33 5.00 11.66
CA GLU A 66 10.37 4.79 10.66
C GLU A 66 9.81 5.04 9.27
N VAL A 67 10.42 5.97 8.53
CA VAL A 67 10.02 6.31 7.16
C VAL A 67 11.18 6.04 6.23
N ALA A 68 10.91 5.34 5.13
CA ALA A 68 11.91 5.03 4.11
C ALA A 68 12.38 6.30 3.41
N ASN A 69 13.69 6.46 3.33
CA ASN A 69 14.35 7.51 2.60
C ASN A 69 14.68 7.05 1.17
N LEU A 70 13.63 6.74 0.41
CA LEU A 70 13.71 6.30 -0.99
C LEU A 70 13.00 7.29 -1.90
N ASP A 71 13.51 7.42 -3.13
CA ASP A 71 12.77 8.06 -4.21
C ASP A 71 11.70 7.15 -4.79
N LEU A 72 10.88 7.70 -5.69
CA LEU A 72 9.81 6.96 -6.37
C LEU A 72 10.34 5.75 -7.14
N THR A 73 11.45 5.92 -7.87
CA THR A 73 12.05 4.88 -8.71
C THR A 73 12.50 3.68 -7.86
N ARG A 74 13.27 3.92 -6.80
CA ARG A 74 13.74 2.89 -5.87
C ARG A 74 12.59 2.23 -5.11
N THR A 75 11.54 2.98 -4.81
CA THR A 75 10.32 2.43 -4.21
C THR A 75 9.63 1.45 -5.16
N VAL A 76 9.50 1.80 -6.45
CA VAL A 76 8.92 0.92 -7.46
C VAL A 76 9.80 -0.32 -7.68
N GLU A 77 11.11 -0.15 -7.83
CA GLU A 77 12.05 -1.27 -7.95
C GLU A 77 11.90 -2.27 -6.80
N ARG A 78 11.76 -1.77 -5.57
CA ARG A 78 11.54 -2.59 -4.37
C ARG A 78 10.25 -3.39 -4.45
N ILE A 79 9.14 -2.73 -4.80
CA ILE A 79 7.82 -3.36 -4.93
C ILE A 79 7.86 -4.47 -5.99
N ILE A 80 8.45 -4.20 -7.15
CA ILE A 80 8.54 -5.17 -8.26
C ILE A 80 9.42 -6.35 -7.87
N ALA A 81 10.56 -6.13 -7.22
CA ALA A 81 11.39 -7.22 -6.73
C ALA A 81 10.64 -8.10 -5.71
N TRP A 82 9.98 -7.47 -4.72
CA TRP A 82 9.22 -8.19 -3.70
C TRP A 82 8.04 -8.98 -4.26
N SER A 83 7.44 -8.52 -5.35
CA SER A 83 6.35 -9.24 -6.03
C SER A 83 6.76 -10.63 -6.55
N SER A 84 8.06 -10.92 -6.60
CA SER A 84 8.62 -12.22 -7.00
C SER A 84 9.10 -13.06 -5.82
N THR A 85 8.82 -12.65 -4.58
CA THR A 85 9.34 -13.31 -3.36
C THR A 85 8.27 -13.70 -2.36
N VAL A 86 8.67 -14.60 -1.48
CA VAL A 86 8.02 -14.81 -0.19
C VAL A 86 8.96 -14.31 0.92
N PRO A 87 8.42 -13.86 2.07
CA PRO A 87 7.00 -13.74 2.39
C PRO A 87 6.30 -12.58 1.65
N ALA A 88 4.96 -12.54 1.75
CA ALA A 88 4.17 -11.37 1.37
C ALA A 88 4.72 -10.11 2.05
N ARG A 89 4.56 -8.97 1.37
CA ARG A 89 5.03 -7.67 1.87
C ARG A 89 3.90 -6.66 1.95
N THR A 90 3.98 -5.73 2.88
CA THR A 90 3.04 -4.60 2.97
C THR A 90 3.77 -3.27 2.84
N VAL A 91 3.15 -2.37 2.07
CA VAL A 91 3.66 -1.02 1.83
C VAL A 91 2.62 -0.01 2.29
N ILE A 92 3.02 0.90 3.17
CA ILE A 92 2.17 1.94 3.75
C ILE A 92 2.68 3.31 3.29
N THR A 93 1.78 4.20 2.88
CA THR A 93 2.13 5.58 2.52
C THR A 93 1.67 6.54 3.62
N ALA A 94 2.58 6.91 4.50
CA ALA A 94 2.28 7.63 5.73
C ALA A 94 2.06 9.13 5.51
N ASN A 95 0.92 9.64 5.97
CA ASN A 95 0.61 11.07 6.00
C ASN A 95 0.32 11.52 7.44
N LEU A 96 0.15 12.83 7.69
CA LEU A 96 -0.09 13.34 9.06
C LEU A 96 -1.39 12.84 9.71
N ASP A 97 -2.40 12.47 8.92
CA ASP A 97 -3.61 11.84 9.48
C ASP A 97 -3.31 10.45 10.05
N HIS A 98 -2.32 9.75 9.48
CA HIS A 98 -1.87 8.47 10.01
C HIS A 98 -1.12 8.69 11.32
N VAL A 99 -0.20 9.67 11.36
CA VAL A 99 0.52 10.03 12.59
C VAL A 99 -0.46 10.32 13.74
N MET A 100 -1.53 11.09 13.50
CA MET A 100 -2.53 11.35 14.53
C MET A 100 -3.28 10.08 14.98
N LYS A 101 -3.63 9.18 14.05
CA LYS A 101 -4.31 7.91 14.40
C LYS A 101 -3.41 6.98 15.21
N LEU A 102 -2.10 6.99 14.90
CA LEU A 102 -1.10 6.21 15.62
C LEU A 102 -0.95 6.63 17.08
N GLU A 103 -1.37 7.82 17.48
CA GLU A 103 -1.35 8.22 18.89
C GLU A 103 -2.33 7.40 19.75
N THR A 104 -3.40 6.85 19.15
CA THR A 104 -4.52 6.25 19.91
C THR A 104 -4.97 4.87 19.43
N ASP A 105 -4.60 4.44 18.21
CA ASP A 105 -5.06 3.18 17.62
C ASP A 105 -3.96 2.11 17.67
N GLU A 106 -4.02 1.22 18.65
CA GLU A 106 -3.04 0.14 18.85
C GLU A 106 -3.00 -0.85 17.67
N ALA A 107 -4.13 -1.13 17.03
CA ALA A 107 -4.16 -2.03 15.88
C ALA A 107 -3.41 -1.40 14.70
N PHE A 108 -3.55 -0.09 14.54
CA PHE A 108 -2.83 0.67 13.54
C PHE A 108 -1.33 0.80 13.85
N GLN A 109 -0.96 0.97 15.12
CA GLN A 109 0.44 0.92 15.56
C GLN A 109 1.11 -0.42 15.22
N ARG A 110 0.43 -1.54 15.53
CA ARG A 110 0.91 -2.88 15.15
C ARG A 110 1.04 -3.02 13.64
N ALA A 111 0.09 -2.48 12.87
CA ALA A 111 0.17 -2.50 11.41
C ALA A 111 1.40 -1.75 10.88
N TYR A 112 1.74 -0.60 11.47
CA TYR A 112 2.94 0.16 11.12
C TYR A 112 4.23 -0.56 11.51
N ALA A 113 4.29 -1.13 12.71
CA ALA A 113 5.47 -1.83 13.21
C ALA A 113 5.82 -3.08 12.38
N GLU A 114 4.82 -3.70 11.76
CA GLU A 114 4.97 -4.91 10.95
C GLU A 114 5.09 -4.61 9.44
N ALA A 115 5.01 -3.35 9.02
CA ALA A 115 5.08 -2.99 7.62
C ALA A 115 6.51 -3.13 7.07
N ASP A 116 6.64 -3.65 5.85
CA ASP A 116 7.94 -3.84 5.21
C ASP A 116 8.50 -2.54 4.61
N LEU A 117 7.62 -1.61 4.25
CA LEU A 117 7.99 -0.30 3.73
C LEU A 117 6.96 0.76 4.13
N VAL A 118 7.44 1.86 4.70
CA VAL A 118 6.63 3.03 5.02
C VAL A 118 7.17 4.23 4.25
N THR A 119 6.43 4.77 3.29
CA THR A 119 6.86 5.95 2.51
C THR A 119 6.31 7.25 3.09
N ALA A 120 6.96 8.37 2.78
CA ALA A 120 6.51 9.70 3.15
C ALA A 120 5.46 10.25 2.17
N ASP A 121 4.18 10.20 2.56
CA ASP A 121 3.05 10.79 1.83
C ASP A 121 2.65 12.13 2.44
N GLY A 122 3.46 13.16 2.18
CA GLY A 122 3.11 14.54 2.50
C GLY A 122 4.30 15.44 2.77
N MET A 123 4.15 16.73 2.45
CA MET A 123 5.20 17.72 2.65
C MET A 123 5.67 17.93 4.09
N PRO A 124 4.83 17.75 5.13
CA PRO A 124 5.31 17.86 6.50
C PRO A 124 6.48 16.93 6.83
N PHE A 125 6.52 15.70 6.29
CA PHE A 125 7.68 14.82 6.43
C PHE A 125 8.93 15.42 5.75
N ILE A 126 8.78 15.96 4.55
CA ILE A 126 9.88 16.61 3.81
C ILE A 126 10.41 17.83 4.57
N TRP A 127 9.54 18.69 5.08
CA TRP A 127 9.96 19.89 5.81
C TRP A 127 10.69 19.56 7.10
N VAL A 128 10.17 18.58 7.87
CA VAL A 128 10.80 18.14 9.10
C VAL A 128 12.14 17.47 8.82
N SER A 129 12.21 16.54 7.87
CA SER A 129 13.48 15.87 7.51
C SER A 129 14.58 16.85 7.12
N ARG A 130 14.26 17.87 6.31
CA ARG A 130 15.20 18.95 5.95
C ARG A 130 15.68 19.73 7.15
N ARG A 131 14.78 20.01 8.10
CA ARG A 131 15.12 20.74 9.33
C ARG A 131 16.04 19.92 10.24
N GLU A 132 15.88 18.61 10.28
CA GLU A 132 16.72 17.70 11.06
C GLU A 132 18.08 17.38 10.38
N GLY A 133 18.41 18.04 9.26
CA GLY A 133 19.71 17.92 8.59
C GLY A 133 19.91 16.63 7.79
N THR A 134 18.93 15.72 7.81
CA THR A 134 18.90 14.48 7.04
C THR A 134 17.66 14.50 6.14
N PRO A 135 17.70 15.19 5.00
CA PRO A 135 16.52 15.36 4.16
C PRO A 135 16.08 14.03 3.54
N LEU A 136 14.77 13.78 3.54
CA LEU A 136 14.18 12.75 2.70
C LEU A 136 14.43 13.11 1.22
N VAL A 137 14.81 12.11 0.43
CA VAL A 137 15.11 12.25 -1.00
C VAL A 137 13.88 12.72 -1.77
N GLU A 138 12.72 12.12 -1.51
CA GLU A 138 11.48 12.44 -2.21
C GLU A 138 10.24 12.23 -1.33
N ARG A 139 9.15 12.95 -1.66
CA ARG A 139 7.80 12.63 -1.17
C ARG A 139 7.20 11.56 -2.08
N VAL A 140 6.90 10.38 -1.53
CA VAL A 140 6.34 9.26 -2.28
C VAL A 140 4.93 8.93 -1.75
N ALA A 141 3.92 9.42 -2.46
CA ALA A 141 2.52 9.16 -2.13
C ALA A 141 1.96 7.89 -2.77
N GLY A 142 0.93 7.31 -2.16
CA GLY A 142 0.27 6.12 -2.68
C GLY A 142 -0.29 6.32 -4.09
N SER A 143 -0.85 7.51 -4.38
CA SER A 143 -1.35 7.87 -5.72
C SER A 143 -0.26 8.01 -6.78
N ASP A 144 0.96 8.34 -6.36
CA ASP A 144 2.10 8.54 -7.28
C ASP A 144 2.76 7.21 -7.63
N LEU A 145 2.55 6.17 -6.81
CA LEU A 145 3.04 4.81 -7.06
C LEU A 145 2.23 4.00 -8.07
N ILE A 146 0.94 4.31 -8.25
CA ILE A 146 0.02 3.47 -9.02
C ILE A 146 0.48 3.26 -10.47
N LEU A 147 0.71 4.34 -11.22
CA LEU A 147 1.08 4.26 -12.64
C LEU A 147 2.50 3.70 -12.83
N PRO A 148 3.54 4.16 -12.10
CA PRO A 148 4.88 3.58 -12.21
C PRO A 148 4.93 2.09 -11.86
N VAL A 149 4.26 1.66 -10.79
CA VAL A 149 4.18 0.24 -10.42
C VAL A 149 3.44 -0.56 -11.50
N ALA A 150 2.34 -0.04 -12.06
CA ALA A 150 1.62 -0.71 -13.14
C ALA A 150 2.45 -0.85 -14.42
N GLY A 151 3.17 0.19 -14.82
CA GLY A 151 4.06 0.14 -15.99
C GLY A 151 5.18 -0.87 -15.81
N GLU A 152 5.84 -0.85 -14.65
CA GLU A 152 6.92 -1.80 -14.36
C GLU A 152 6.41 -3.23 -14.16
N ALA A 153 5.20 -3.41 -13.61
CA ALA A 153 4.54 -4.71 -13.53
C ALA A 153 4.27 -5.28 -14.92
N ALA A 154 3.74 -4.47 -15.85
CA ALA A 154 3.52 -4.87 -17.24
C ALA A 154 4.84 -5.31 -17.90
N ARG A 155 5.90 -4.52 -17.72
CA ARG A 155 7.23 -4.80 -18.26
C ARG A 155 7.85 -6.08 -17.69
N ALA A 156 7.72 -6.31 -16.39
CA ALA A 156 8.29 -7.45 -15.67
C ALA A 156 7.37 -8.70 -15.66
N GLY A 157 6.22 -8.63 -16.34
CA GLY A 157 5.21 -9.69 -16.38
C GLY A 157 4.63 -10.03 -15.00
N ARG A 158 4.42 -9.02 -14.16
CA ARG A 158 3.78 -9.14 -12.85
C ARG A 158 2.31 -8.76 -12.96
N SER A 159 1.49 -9.47 -12.21
CA SER A 159 0.04 -9.28 -12.17
C SER A 159 -0.40 -8.33 -11.06
N ILE A 160 -1.48 -7.59 -11.32
CA ILE A 160 -2.11 -6.67 -10.38
C ILE A 160 -3.52 -7.15 -10.01
N PHE A 161 -3.91 -6.95 -8.76
CA PHE A 161 -5.28 -7.06 -8.27
C PHE A 161 -5.73 -5.74 -7.65
N LEU A 162 -6.95 -5.28 -7.95
CA LEU A 162 -7.51 -4.07 -7.36
C LEU A 162 -8.53 -4.42 -6.26
N PHE A 163 -8.30 -3.97 -5.03
CA PHE A 163 -9.13 -4.31 -3.88
C PHE A 163 -9.60 -3.07 -3.11
N GLY A 164 -10.90 -2.98 -2.81
CA GLY A 164 -11.49 -1.86 -2.08
C GLY A 164 -12.37 -0.97 -2.95
N SER A 165 -12.47 0.31 -2.61
CA SER A 165 -13.27 1.31 -3.35
C SER A 165 -14.71 0.82 -3.68
N THR A 166 -15.29 1.32 -4.76
CA THR A 166 -16.54 0.82 -5.35
C THR A 166 -16.25 0.04 -6.63
N LEU A 167 -17.15 -0.88 -7.03
CA LEU A 167 -16.96 -1.70 -8.23
C LEU A 167 -16.74 -0.84 -9.48
N GLU A 168 -17.58 0.19 -9.69
CA GLU A 168 -17.47 1.14 -10.79
C GLU A 168 -16.09 1.81 -10.88
N ARG A 169 -15.54 2.25 -9.74
CA ARG A 169 -14.21 2.86 -9.67
C ARG A 169 -13.12 1.85 -10.02
N LEU A 170 -13.25 0.61 -9.54
CA LEU A 170 -12.29 -0.45 -9.85
C LEU A 170 -12.32 -0.83 -11.33
N GLU A 171 -13.51 -0.92 -11.93
CA GLU A 171 -13.69 -1.20 -13.37
C GLU A 171 -13.06 -0.11 -14.22
N THR A 172 -13.33 1.16 -13.88
CA THR A 172 -12.76 2.32 -14.59
C THR A 172 -11.24 2.35 -14.46
N ALA A 173 -10.71 2.16 -13.24
CA ALA A 173 -9.27 2.10 -13.01
C ALA A 173 -8.62 0.93 -13.77
N ALA A 174 -9.24 -0.25 -13.77
CA ALA A 174 -8.73 -1.41 -14.51
C ALA A 174 -8.73 -1.18 -16.03
N ALA A 175 -9.77 -0.54 -16.57
CA ALA A 175 -9.84 -0.18 -17.98
C ALA A 175 -8.74 0.83 -18.36
N GLY A 176 -8.56 1.88 -17.54
CA GLY A 176 -7.49 2.87 -17.73
C GLY A 176 -6.10 2.24 -17.70
N LEU A 177 -5.81 1.40 -16.69
CA LEU A 177 -4.52 0.72 -16.57
C LEU A 177 -4.23 -0.22 -17.75
N ARG A 178 -5.22 -0.97 -18.24
CA ARG A 178 -5.04 -1.84 -19.43
C ARG A 178 -4.79 -1.05 -20.71
N ARG A 179 -5.46 0.10 -20.85
CA ARG A 179 -5.24 1.01 -21.99
C ARG A 179 -3.84 1.61 -21.95
N ASP A 180 -3.42 2.10 -20.79
CA ASP A 180 -2.15 2.82 -20.64
C ASP A 180 -0.94 1.87 -20.66
N PHE A 181 -1.12 0.60 -20.24
CA PHE A 181 -0.07 -0.41 -20.20
C PHE A 181 -0.49 -1.72 -20.91
N PRO A 182 -0.38 -1.78 -22.25
CA PRO A 182 -0.63 -2.99 -23.00
C PRO A 182 0.23 -4.16 -22.49
N GLY A 183 -0.42 -5.29 -22.16
CA GLY A 183 0.24 -6.46 -21.60
C GLY A 183 0.25 -6.54 -20.06
N LEU A 184 -0.27 -5.51 -19.36
CA LEU A 184 -0.52 -5.59 -17.94
C LEU A 184 -1.61 -6.63 -17.64
N GLU A 185 -1.29 -7.60 -16.79
CA GLU A 185 -2.26 -8.59 -16.32
C GLU A 185 -2.98 -8.06 -15.07
N ILE A 186 -4.27 -7.77 -15.20
CA ILE A 186 -5.14 -7.51 -14.05
C ILE A 186 -5.91 -8.79 -13.73
N LYS A 187 -5.47 -9.50 -12.69
CA LYS A 187 -5.98 -10.81 -12.27
C LYS A 187 -7.33 -10.77 -11.56
N GLY A 188 -7.77 -9.57 -11.15
CA GLY A 188 -9.10 -9.39 -10.59
C GLY A 188 -9.31 -7.99 -10.02
N ILE A 189 -10.58 -7.70 -9.78
CA ILE A 189 -11.05 -6.55 -9.05
C ILE A 189 -12.07 -7.02 -8.01
N TYR A 190 -12.08 -6.43 -6.82
CA TYR A 190 -13.09 -6.74 -5.81
C TYR A 190 -13.36 -5.56 -4.89
N ALA A 191 -14.62 -5.12 -4.87
CA ALA A 191 -15.13 -4.10 -3.96
C ALA A 191 -15.89 -4.78 -2.80
N PRO A 192 -15.28 -4.89 -1.60
CA PRO A 192 -15.94 -5.53 -0.47
C PRO A 192 -17.11 -4.67 0.05
N PRO A 193 -18.15 -5.29 0.63
CA PRO A 193 -19.22 -4.55 1.30
C PRO A 193 -18.69 -3.81 2.54
N PHE A 194 -19.45 -2.82 2.99
CA PHE A 194 -19.11 -2.10 4.23
C PHE A 194 -19.10 -3.06 5.43
N GLY A 195 -18.08 -2.96 6.27
CA GLY A 195 -17.93 -3.80 7.47
C GLY A 195 -17.42 -5.22 7.22
N PHE A 196 -17.02 -5.56 5.98
CA PHE A 196 -16.52 -6.90 5.62
C PHE A 196 -15.37 -7.39 6.50
N GLU A 197 -14.57 -6.48 7.07
CA GLU A 197 -13.46 -6.82 7.95
C GLU A 197 -13.90 -7.56 9.23
N ARG A 198 -15.19 -7.47 9.60
CA ARG A 198 -15.78 -8.11 10.78
C ARG A 198 -16.47 -9.44 10.45
N ASP A 199 -16.63 -9.74 9.16
CA ASP A 199 -17.27 -10.98 8.70
C ASP A 199 -16.22 -12.08 8.54
N ALA A 200 -16.17 -12.98 9.52
CA ALA A 200 -15.21 -14.07 9.54
C ALA A 200 -15.35 -15.06 8.38
N GLU A 201 -16.56 -15.24 7.82
CA GLU A 201 -16.76 -16.12 6.67
C GLU A 201 -16.20 -15.47 5.41
N LEU A 202 -16.54 -14.20 5.18
CA LEU A 202 -16.01 -13.44 4.07
C LEU A 202 -14.48 -13.30 4.15
N GLN A 203 -13.89 -13.10 5.33
CA GLN A 203 -12.42 -13.10 5.47
C GLN A 203 -11.80 -14.45 5.05
N ARG A 204 -12.38 -15.58 5.46
CA ARG A 204 -11.89 -16.91 5.03
C ARG A 204 -11.97 -17.08 3.51
N GLU A 205 -13.00 -16.52 2.89
CA GLU A 205 -13.16 -16.55 1.45
C GLU A 205 -12.18 -15.66 0.71
N LEU A 206 -11.92 -14.45 1.21
CA LEU A 206 -10.90 -13.58 0.66
C LEU A 206 -9.51 -14.23 0.71
N VAL A 207 -9.19 -14.95 1.80
CA VAL A 207 -7.97 -15.76 1.88
C VAL A 207 -7.95 -16.85 0.80
N ARG A 208 -9.07 -17.59 0.60
CA ARG A 208 -9.17 -18.60 -0.47
C ARG A 208 -9.02 -17.99 -1.86
N LEU A 209 -9.66 -16.85 -2.09
CA LEU A 209 -9.59 -16.10 -3.35
C LEU A 209 -8.16 -15.71 -3.66
N PHE A 210 -7.45 -15.03 -2.75
CA PHE A 210 -6.07 -14.62 -3.00
C PHE A 210 -5.11 -15.81 -3.14
N ARG A 211 -5.30 -16.89 -2.37
CA ARG A 211 -4.51 -18.13 -2.55
C ARG A 211 -4.76 -18.83 -3.89
N THR A 212 -5.93 -18.63 -4.50
CA THR A 212 -6.28 -19.21 -5.81
C THR A 212 -5.79 -18.32 -6.95
N VAL A 213 -6.12 -17.03 -6.90
CA VAL A 213 -5.78 -16.04 -7.93
C VAL A 213 -4.27 -15.76 -7.96
N ARG A 214 -3.64 -15.75 -6.79
CA ARG A 214 -2.21 -15.47 -6.60
C ARG A 214 -1.72 -14.22 -7.35
N PRO A 215 -2.25 -13.02 -7.03
CA PRO A 215 -1.72 -11.79 -7.60
C PRO A 215 -0.34 -11.47 -7.03
N ASP A 216 0.52 -10.89 -7.87
CA ASP A 216 1.87 -10.50 -7.45
C ASP A 216 1.84 -9.17 -6.68
N ILE A 217 0.94 -8.26 -7.07
CA ILE A 217 0.76 -6.95 -6.46
C ILE A 217 -0.74 -6.70 -6.23
N ILE A 218 -1.09 -6.20 -5.05
CA ILE A 218 -2.46 -5.88 -4.65
C ILE A 218 -2.52 -4.39 -4.32
N PHE A 219 -3.27 -3.63 -5.12
CA PHE A 219 -3.60 -2.24 -4.83
C PHE A 219 -4.79 -2.20 -3.87
N VAL A 220 -4.56 -1.75 -2.64
CA VAL A 220 -5.57 -1.72 -1.58
C VAL A 220 -6.04 -0.29 -1.35
N ALA A 221 -7.34 -0.06 -1.58
CA ALA A 221 -8.01 1.23 -1.50
C ALA A 221 -9.21 1.18 -0.54
N LEU A 222 -8.95 0.85 0.74
CA LEU A 222 -9.98 0.79 1.79
C LEU A 222 -9.98 2.03 2.70
N GLY A 223 -8.95 2.87 2.59
CA GLY A 223 -8.72 4.02 3.45
C GLY A 223 -8.12 3.64 4.81
N ALA A 224 -7.39 4.58 5.41
CA ALA A 224 -6.75 4.38 6.71
C ALA A 224 -7.72 4.63 7.88
N PRO A 225 -7.65 3.85 8.97
CA PRO A 225 -6.62 2.85 9.28
C PRO A 225 -6.94 1.44 8.74
N LYS A 226 -8.11 1.26 8.11
CA LYS A 226 -8.64 -0.05 7.72
C LYS A 226 -7.70 -0.79 6.77
N GLN A 227 -7.19 -0.12 5.74
CA GLN A 227 -6.36 -0.77 4.73
C GLN A 227 -5.06 -1.31 5.31
N GLU A 228 -4.38 -0.58 6.19
CA GLU A 228 -3.10 -1.02 6.76
C GLU A 228 -3.30 -2.24 7.67
N ILE A 229 -4.29 -2.17 8.56
CA ILE A 229 -4.63 -3.26 9.48
C ILE A 229 -5.04 -4.51 8.70
N TRP A 230 -5.93 -4.36 7.73
CA TRP A 230 -6.43 -5.48 6.93
C TRP A 230 -5.34 -6.07 6.03
N SER A 231 -4.54 -5.23 5.36
CA SER A 231 -3.46 -5.67 4.48
C SER A 231 -2.42 -6.49 5.22
N ASN A 232 -2.01 -6.09 6.44
CA ASN A 232 -1.06 -6.88 7.23
C ASN A 232 -1.63 -8.23 7.64
N ALA A 233 -2.87 -8.27 8.11
CA ALA A 233 -3.54 -9.53 8.46
C ALA A 233 -3.67 -10.45 7.23
N MET A 234 -4.06 -9.90 6.08
CA MET A 234 -4.21 -10.64 4.83
C MET A 234 -2.86 -11.14 4.31
N ALA A 235 -1.82 -10.31 4.29
CA ALA A 235 -0.46 -10.66 3.87
C ALA A 235 0.07 -11.87 4.67
N LYS A 236 -0.10 -11.86 6.00
CA LYS A 236 0.26 -13.00 6.87
C LYS A 236 -0.53 -14.26 6.56
N ALA A 237 -1.82 -14.14 6.22
CA ALA A 237 -2.69 -15.26 5.89
C ALA A 237 -2.38 -15.87 4.51
N VAL A 238 -2.07 -15.05 3.50
CA VAL A 238 -1.87 -15.52 2.11
C VAL A 238 -0.40 -15.84 1.79
N ARG A 239 0.56 -15.25 2.51
CA ARG A 239 2.02 -15.49 2.43
C ARG A 239 2.71 -15.14 1.11
N HIS A 240 1.99 -14.57 0.14
CA HIS A 240 2.54 -14.06 -1.12
C HIS A 240 1.93 -12.71 -1.50
N GLY A 241 2.58 -12.03 -2.45
CA GLY A 241 2.13 -10.76 -3.02
C GLY A 241 2.57 -9.53 -2.22
N VAL A 242 2.54 -8.38 -2.87
CA VAL A 242 2.81 -7.07 -2.26
C VAL A 242 1.51 -6.30 -2.09
N PHE A 243 1.11 -6.06 -0.85
CA PHE A 243 -0.07 -5.26 -0.50
C PHE A 243 0.32 -3.79 -0.43
N LEU A 244 0.04 -3.06 -1.52
CA LEU A 244 0.31 -1.64 -1.63
C LEU A 244 -0.92 -0.84 -1.20
N ASN A 245 -0.85 -0.23 -0.02
CA ASN A 245 -1.91 0.60 0.52
C ASN A 245 -1.88 1.99 -0.14
N ILE A 246 -2.79 2.23 -1.08
CA ILE A 246 -2.81 3.44 -1.91
C ILE A 246 -3.82 4.50 -1.47
N GLY A 247 -4.59 4.23 -0.40
CA GLY A 247 -5.62 5.15 0.08
C GLY A 247 -6.66 5.44 -1.00
N GLY A 248 -7.02 6.72 -1.17
CA GLY A 248 -7.90 7.18 -2.26
C GLY A 248 -7.20 7.29 -3.62
N GLY A 249 -6.03 6.68 -3.82
CA GLY A 249 -5.24 6.84 -5.04
C GLY A 249 -5.96 6.38 -6.33
N LEU A 250 -6.89 5.42 -6.23
CA LEU A 250 -7.70 4.98 -7.37
C LEU A 250 -8.65 6.07 -7.89
N ASP A 251 -9.03 7.05 -7.06
CA ASP A 251 -9.92 8.15 -7.46
C ASP A 251 -9.29 9.04 -8.54
N PHE A 252 -7.95 9.03 -8.65
CA PHE A 252 -7.24 9.74 -9.73
C PHE A 252 -7.24 8.97 -11.05
N LEU A 253 -7.40 7.65 -11.02
CA LEU A 253 -7.51 6.82 -12.23
C LEU A 253 -8.93 6.77 -12.77
N SER A 254 -9.95 6.90 -11.91
CA SER A 254 -11.35 6.92 -12.35
C SER A 254 -11.76 8.23 -13.01
N GLY A 255 -10.89 9.26 -13.01
CA GLY A 255 -11.17 10.57 -13.59
C GLY A 255 -12.10 11.46 -12.75
N ASP A 256 -12.62 10.93 -11.64
CA ASP A 256 -13.56 11.64 -10.76
C ASP A 256 -12.91 12.77 -9.96
N VAL A 257 -11.59 12.69 -9.73
CA VAL A 257 -10.84 13.68 -8.94
C VAL A 257 -9.76 14.34 -9.78
N ARG A 258 -9.95 15.64 -10.02
CA ARG A 258 -8.96 16.48 -10.71
C ARG A 258 -7.72 16.64 -9.81
N ARG A 259 -6.57 16.15 -10.28
CA ARG A 259 -5.27 16.40 -9.62
C ARG A 259 -5.03 17.91 -9.48
N ALA A 260 -4.37 18.30 -8.39
CA ALA A 260 -3.93 19.68 -8.21
C ALA A 260 -2.96 20.06 -9.35
N PRO A 261 -2.91 21.34 -9.77
CA PRO A 261 -1.88 21.81 -10.69
C PRO A 261 -0.46 21.40 -10.23
N THR A 262 0.43 21.06 -11.16
CA THR A 262 1.80 20.58 -10.85
C THR A 262 2.58 21.55 -9.95
N ALA A 263 2.38 22.86 -10.13
CA ALA A 263 2.97 23.87 -9.24
C ALA A 263 2.52 23.69 -7.79
N MET A 264 1.22 23.45 -7.55
CA MET A 264 0.67 23.22 -6.20
C MET A 264 1.14 21.88 -5.60
N GLN A 265 1.31 20.84 -6.43
CA GLN A 265 1.90 19.57 -5.99
C GLN A 265 3.35 19.79 -5.50
N LYS A 266 4.16 20.52 -6.29
CA LYS A 266 5.57 20.80 -5.98
C LYS A 266 5.77 21.74 -4.79
N THR A 267 4.88 22.70 -4.58
CA THR A 267 4.95 23.64 -3.44
C THR A 267 4.30 23.09 -2.16
N GLY A 268 3.64 21.94 -2.23
CA GLY A 268 2.96 21.35 -1.08
C GLY A 268 1.59 21.89 -0.78
N LEU A 269 0.96 22.59 -1.72
CA LEU A 269 -0.38 23.16 -1.60
C LEU A 269 -1.47 22.23 -2.15
N GLU A 270 -1.12 21.01 -2.56
CA GLU A 270 -2.11 20.02 -3.03
C GLU A 270 -3.20 19.74 -2.00
N TRP A 271 -2.88 19.73 -0.71
CA TRP A 271 -3.88 19.53 0.34
C TRP A 271 -4.94 20.64 0.33
N LEU A 272 -4.56 21.89 0.00
CA LEU A 272 -5.48 23.03 -0.08
C LEU A 272 -6.40 22.89 -1.30
N TRP A 273 -5.85 22.48 -2.44
CA TRP A 273 -6.64 22.14 -3.61
C TRP A 273 -7.70 21.08 -3.27
N ARG A 274 -7.28 19.99 -2.62
CA ARG A 274 -8.18 18.90 -2.22
C ARG A 274 -9.23 19.34 -1.19
N ALA A 275 -8.85 20.21 -0.25
CA ALA A 275 -9.79 20.80 0.70
C ALA A 275 -10.87 21.62 -0.01
N GLY A 276 -10.50 22.36 -1.06
CA GLY A 276 -11.45 23.11 -1.88
C GLY A 276 -12.36 22.22 -2.74
N THR A 277 -11.87 21.09 -3.23
CA THR A 277 -12.67 20.16 -4.07
C THR A 277 -13.60 19.28 -3.25
N GLU A 278 -13.21 18.88 -2.03
CA GLU A 278 -14.00 18.02 -1.15
C GLU A 278 -14.14 18.60 0.27
N PRO A 279 -14.72 19.80 0.43
CA PRO A 279 -14.67 20.56 1.69
C PRO A 279 -15.35 19.84 2.87
N ARG A 280 -16.47 19.15 2.62
CA ARG A 280 -17.19 18.40 3.67
C ARG A 280 -16.40 17.21 4.21
N ARG A 281 -15.62 16.54 3.34
CA ARG A 281 -14.86 15.33 3.69
C ARG A 281 -13.47 15.68 4.22
N LEU A 282 -12.76 16.58 3.55
CA LEU A 282 -11.35 16.86 3.82
C LEU A 282 -11.13 18.11 4.68
N GLY A 283 -12.06 19.07 4.70
CA GLY A 283 -11.97 20.28 5.53
C GLY A 283 -11.80 19.97 7.03
N PRO A 284 -12.71 19.19 7.66
CA PRO A 284 -12.56 18.82 9.07
C PRO A 284 -11.31 18.00 9.37
N ARG A 285 -10.82 17.23 8.39
CA ARG A 285 -9.55 16.48 8.51
C ARG A 285 -8.37 17.44 8.58
N TYR A 286 -8.26 18.38 7.63
CA TYR A 286 -7.15 19.33 7.61
C TYR A 286 -7.19 20.31 8.79
N ALA A 287 -8.37 20.77 9.21
CA ALA A 287 -8.50 21.61 10.39
C ALA A 287 -7.94 20.92 11.65
N ARG A 288 -8.26 19.64 11.86
CA ARG A 288 -7.69 18.84 12.97
C ARG A 288 -6.18 18.69 12.87
N ILE A 289 -5.66 18.39 11.66
CA ILE A 289 -4.22 18.28 11.43
C ILE A 289 -3.52 19.60 11.78
N LEU A 290 -4.00 20.73 11.25
CA LEU A 290 -3.42 22.05 11.49
C LEU A 290 -3.43 22.41 12.98
N ALA A 291 -4.54 22.15 13.68
CA ALA A 291 -4.63 22.37 15.13
C ALA A 291 -3.63 21.50 15.92
N ARG A 292 -3.35 20.28 15.45
CA ARG A 292 -2.46 19.33 16.13
C ARG A 292 -0.98 19.49 15.76
N LEU A 293 -0.65 20.20 14.67
CA LEU A 293 0.71 20.40 14.17
C LEU A 293 1.74 20.81 15.25
N PRO A 294 1.49 21.83 16.11
CA PRO A 294 2.47 22.22 17.13
C PRO A 294 2.73 21.10 18.14
N GLY A 295 1.72 20.28 18.42
CA GLY A 295 1.87 19.12 19.29
C GLY A 295 2.59 17.96 18.58
N LEU A 296 2.33 17.72 17.29
CA LEU A 296 3.05 16.70 16.49
C LEU A 296 4.54 17.03 16.39
N TYR A 297 4.87 18.31 16.22
CA TYR A 297 6.26 18.75 16.20
C TYR A 297 6.94 18.60 17.57
N ARG A 298 6.23 18.92 18.67
CA ARG A 298 6.74 18.68 20.04
C ARG A 298 6.96 17.19 20.31
N MET A 299 6.04 16.34 19.89
CA MET A 299 6.16 14.88 19.97
C MET A 299 7.39 14.40 19.19
N HIS A 300 7.52 14.81 17.93
CA HIS A 300 8.67 14.45 17.10
C HIS A 300 10.01 14.83 17.75
N ARG A 301 10.11 16.05 18.30
CA ARG A 301 11.34 16.47 19.01
C ARG A 301 11.65 15.62 20.23
N ARG A 302 10.63 15.25 21.01
CA ARG A 302 10.80 14.40 22.19
C ARG A 302 11.27 13.00 21.79
N ASP A 303 10.62 12.41 20.79
CA ASP A 303 10.96 11.10 20.26
C ASP A 303 12.39 11.07 19.69
N ARG A 304 12.81 12.12 18.97
CA ARG A 304 14.18 12.25 18.47
C ARG A 304 15.19 12.22 19.60
N ILE A 305 15.03 13.08 20.61
CA ILE A 305 15.95 13.17 21.74
C ILE A 305 16.02 11.83 22.49
N ALA A 306 14.87 11.17 22.69
CA ALA A 306 14.82 9.86 23.32
C ALA A 306 15.56 8.80 22.50
N HIS A 307 15.39 8.81 21.17
CA HIS A 307 16.05 7.87 20.27
C HIS A 307 17.57 8.08 20.18
N GLU A 308 18.03 9.33 20.11
CA GLU A 308 19.46 9.66 20.12
C GLU A 308 20.14 9.17 21.41
N LYS A 309 19.49 9.41 22.56
CA LYS A 309 19.99 8.91 23.85
C LYS A 309 20.03 7.38 23.91
N ALA A 310 19.01 6.72 23.38
CA ALA A 310 18.97 5.26 23.35
C ALA A 310 20.06 4.68 22.42
N ALA A 311 20.31 5.31 21.28
CA ALA A 311 21.38 4.91 20.35
C ALA A 311 22.77 5.12 20.96
N GLU A 312 22.98 6.23 21.67
CA GLU A 312 24.23 6.50 22.39
C GLU A 312 24.48 5.47 23.50
N ALA A 313 23.46 5.16 24.30
CA ALA A 313 23.55 4.14 25.35
C ALA A 313 23.89 2.75 24.76
N ALA A 314 23.19 2.34 23.69
CA ALA A 314 23.45 1.06 23.04
C ALA A 314 24.87 0.97 22.43
N ALA A 315 25.41 2.09 21.93
CA ALA A 315 26.78 2.14 21.43
C ALA A 315 27.82 1.99 22.55
N LEU A 316 27.58 2.61 23.71
CA LEU A 316 28.43 2.46 24.90
C LEU A 316 28.41 1.03 25.43
N ASP A 317 27.24 0.40 25.50
CA ASP A 317 27.09 -0.99 25.92
C ASP A 317 27.83 -1.95 24.96
N ALA A 318 27.71 -1.73 23.64
CA ALA A 318 28.42 -2.54 22.65
C ALA A 318 29.95 -2.42 22.77
N ILE A 319 30.47 -1.22 23.03
CA ILE A 319 31.90 -1.00 23.28
C ILE A 319 32.34 -1.72 24.56
N ALA A 320 31.53 -1.70 25.62
CA ALA A 320 31.82 -2.39 26.87
C ALA A 320 31.84 -3.92 26.69
N GLU A 321 30.89 -4.50 25.94
CA GLU A 321 30.86 -5.93 25.62
C GLU A 321 32.04 -6.39 24.76
N GLU A 322 32.52 -5.55 23.84
CA GLU A 322 33.71 -5.82 23.01
C GLU A 322 35.00 -5.78 23.86
N ALA A 323 35.08 -4.85 24.81
CA ALA A 323 36.19 -4.74 25.76
C ALA A 323 36.26 -5.95 26.71
N ASP A 324 35.12 -6.43 27.19
CA ASP A 324 35.05 -7.60 28.07
C ASP A 324 35.43 -8.91 27.32
N ARG A 325 34.99 -9.04 26.06
CA ARG A 325 35.37 -10.16 25.17
C ARG A 325 36.86 -10.19 24.84
N SER A 326 37.51 -9.03 24.72
CA SER A 326 38.95 -8.94 24.41
C SER A 326 39.85 -9.07 25.66
N GLY A 327 39.33 -8.78 26.85
CA GLY A 327 40.03 -8.96 28.13
C GLY A 327 40.09 -10.41 28.63
N THR A 328 39.26 -11.32 28.10
CA THR A 328 39.18 -12.72 28.55
C THR A 328 40.16 -13.67 27.80
N THR A 329 40.95 -13.14 26.86
CA THR A 329 41.96 -13.89 26.08
C THR A 329 43.41 -13.69 26.53
N GLY A 330 43.64 -13.07 27.70
CA GLY A 330 44.96 -12.83 28.29
C GLY A 330 45.35 -13.84 29.35
#